data_AF-A0AAE2ZM28-F1
#
_entry.id   AF-A0AAE2ZM28-F1
#
_cell.length_a   1.000
_cell.length_b   1.000
_cell.length_c   1.000
_cell.angle_alpha   90.00
_cell.angle_beta   90.00
_cell.angle_gamma   90.00
#
_symmetry.space_group_name_H-M   'P 1'
#
loop_
_entity.id
_entity.type
_entity.pdbx_description
1 polymer ?
#
loop_
_entity_poly.entity_id
_entity_poly.type
_entity_poly.pdbx_seq_one_letter_code
_entity_poly.pdbx_strand_id
1 'polypeptide(L)'
;MLDEKSRNRAVLAALRPKVLYAINNNGARNAALEHGRKRAKWILPFDGNCMISGRGWRNIRQTAKRSTIFPYHIVPMHRLTDNDSMLDEQFSPVSGEEPQIMFHKLSGERFDPRLPYGRSPKAELLMRLGVRGPWDHWEVDPWDIPPAPSCADWGRFVMSEGWVGRLYSGNATQETGRKSSVRRMANRDDGILRAIAELDERYGSTDSELNI
;
A
#
# COMPACT_ATOMS: atom_id res chain seq x y z
N MET A 1 -21.99 10.86 19.52
CA MET A 1 -21.45 11.75 18.47
C MET A 1 -20.08 11.20 18.09
N LEU A 2 -19.82 10.93 16.80
CA LEU A 2 -18.52 10.41 16.36
C LEU A 2 -17.44 11.50 16.54
N ASP A 3 -16.22 11.12 16.91
CA ASP A 3 -15.08 12.02 16.81
C ASP A 3 -14.77 12.35 15.33
N GLU A 4 -14.01 13.42 15.10
CA GLU A 4 -13.71 13.91 13.74
C GLU A 4 -13.08 12.83 12.84
N LYS A 5 -12.20 12.00 13.38
CA LYS A 5 -11.53 10.93 12.63
C LYS A 5 -12.53 9.84 12.25
N SER A 6 -13.35 9.41 13.20
CA SER A 6 -14.41 8.43 12.98
C SER A 6 -15.46 8.95 11.98
N ARG A 7 -15.78 10.24 12.03
CA ARG A 7 -16.65 10.92 11.04
C ARG A 7 -16.02 10.87 9.64
N ASN A 8 -14.76 11.26 9.49
CA ASN A 8 -14.09 11.25 8.19
C ASN A 8 -14.02 9.83 7.59
N ARG A 9 -13.76 8.81 8.43
CA ARG A 9 -13.78 7.41 7.97
C ARG A 9 -15.17 6.96 7.49
N ALA A 10 -16.24 7.40 8.15
CA ALA A 10 -17.61 7.11 7.74
C ALA A 10 -17.98 7.83 6.42
N VAL A 11 -17.63 9.11 6.29
CA VAL A 11 -17.85 9.88 5.05
C VAL A 11 -17.09 9.23 3.88
N LEU A 12 -15.82 8.86 4.07
CA LEU A 12 -15.04 8.15 3.04
C LEU A 12 -15.63 6.79 2.67
N ALA A 13 -16.31 6.11 3.59
CA ALA A 13 -17.01 4.86 3.28
C ALA A 13 -18.24 5.11 2.41
N ALA A 14 -18.99 6.19 2.67
CA ALA A 14 -20.12 6.59 1.83
C ALA A 14 -19.66 7.00 0.43
N LEU A 15 -18.55 7.74 0.33
CA LEU A 15 -17.94 8.16 -0.94
C LEU A 15 -17.16 7.05 -1.67
N ARG A 16 -17.17 5.80 -1.19
CA ARG A 16 -16.37 4.70 -1.75
C ARG A 16 -16.48 4.59 -3.29
N PRO A 17 -17.68 4.67 -3.93
CA PRO A 17 -17.77 4.61 -5.39
C PRO A 17 -16.99 5.74 -6.08
N LYS A 18 -17.08 6.98 -5.57
CA LYS A 18 -16.35 8.13 -6.12
C LYS A 18 -14.84 7.98 -5.94
N VAL A 19 -14.40 7.51 -4.77
CA VAL A 19 -12.97 7.24 -4.50
C VAL A 19 -12.44 6.12 -5.41
N LEU A 20 -13.20 5.05 -5.62
CA LEU A 20 -12.82 3.97 -6.54
C LEU A 20 -12.73 4.43 -7.99
N TYR A 21 -13.60 5.36 -8.40
CA TYR A 21 -13.56 5.94 -9.74
C TYR A 21 -12.35 6.86 -9.93
N ALA A 22 -12.16 7.83 -9.02
CA ALA A 22 -11.16 8.88 -9.18
C ALA A 22 -9.74 8.45 -8.79
N ILE A 23 -9.59 7.57 -7.79
CA ILE A 23 -8.29 7.21 -7.19
C ILE A 23 -8.11 5.68 -7.16
N ASN A 24 -8.18 5.06 -8.34
CA ASN A 24 -8.17 3.61 -8.48
C ASN A 24 -6.76 2.98 -8.38
N ASN A 25 -6.14 3.04 -7.19
CA ASN A 25 -4.80 2.52 -6.97
C ASN A 25 -4.69 1.00 -7.20
N ASN A 26 -5.69 0.22 -6.81
CA ASN A 26 -5.71 -1.23 -7.01
C ASN A 26 -5.95 -1.61 -8.47
N GLY A 27 -6.79 -0.85 -9.18
CA GLY A 27 -6.94 -0.97 -10.64
C GLY A 27 -5.61 -0.75 -11.35
N ALA A 28 -4.87 0.31 -11.00
CA ALA A 28 -3.55 0.58 -11.55
C ALA A 28 -2.54 -0.55 -11.24
N ARG A 29 -2.49 -1.03 -9.98
CA ARG A 29 -1.63 -2.16 -9.59
C ARG A 29 -1.98 -3.44 -10.36
N ASN A 30 -3.26 -3.77 -10.47
CA ASN A 30 -3.71 -4.95 -11.20
C ASN A 30 -3.44 -4.84 -12.72
N ALA A 31 -3.59 -3.64 -13.30
CA ALA A 31 -3.21 -3.40 -14.69
C ALA A 31 -1.70 -3.59 -14.90
N ALA A 32 -0.86 -3.10 -13.98
CA ALA A 32 0.58 -3.34 -14.00
C ALA A 32 0.92 -4.84 -13.87
N LEU A 33 0.20 -5.58 -13.02
CA LEU A 33 0.32 -7.04 -12.91
C LEU A 33 0.02 -7.74 -14.24
N GLU A 34 -1.11 -7.43 -14.87
CA GLU A 34 -1.50 -8.02 -16.16
C GLU A 34 -0.52 -7.69 -17.27
N HIS A 35 -0.07 -6.45 -17.31
CA HIS A 35 0.92 -6.00 -18.28
C HIS A 35 2.26 -6.71 -18.08
N GLY A 36 2.70 -6.88 -16.83
CA GLY A 36 3.96 -7.51 -16.45
C GLY A 36 3.99 -9.02 -16.66
N ARG A 37 2.88 -9.73 -16.40
CA ARG A 37 2.77 -11.20 -16.59
C ARG A 37 3.11 -11.66 -18.01
N LYS A 38 2.87 -10.80 -19.00
CA LYS A 38 3.18 -11.04 -20.42
C LYS A 38 4.65 -10.79 -20.78
N ARG A 39 5.43 -10.13 -19.92
CA ARG A 39 6.77 -9.57 -20.24
C ARG A 39 7.90 -10.09 -19.37
N ALA A 40 7.63 -10.40 -18.12
CA ALA A 40 8.66 -10.73 -17.14
C ALA A 40 8.24 -11.89 -16.24
N LYS A 41 9.23 -12.59 -15.68
CA LYS A 41 9.01 -13.63 -14.66
C LYS A 41 8.51 -13.06 -13.34
N TRP A 42 9.01 -11.88 -12.98
CA TRP A 42 8.69 -11.18 -11.75
C TRP A 42 8.12 -9.80 -12.06
N ILE A 43 7.05 -9.42 -11.38
CA ILE A 43 6.37 -8.13 -11.50
C ILE A 43 6.45 -7.42 -10.16
N LEU A 44 6.83 -6.14 -10.19
CA LEU A 44 7.12 -5.32 -9.00
C LEU A 44 6.20 -4.08 -8.99
N PRO A 45 4.91 -4.21 -8.66
CA PRO A 45 3.97 -3.09 -8.58
C PRO A 45 4.19 -2.30 -7.27
N PHE A 46 5.41 -1.80 -7.07
CA PHE A 46 5.82 -1.05 -5.87
C PHE A 46 5.19 0.34 -5.86
N ASP A 47 5.13 0.94 -4.67
CA ASP A 47 4.61 2.31 -4.51
C ASP A 47 5.51 3.33 -5.24
N GLY A 48 4.91 4.38 -5.80
CA GLY A 48 5.61 5.35 -6.66
C GLY A 48 6.67 6.20 -5.96
N ASN A 49 6.71 6.19 -4.63
CA ASN A 49 7.74 6.86 -3.82
C ASN A 49 8.77 5.89 -3.24
N CYS A 50 8.79 4.65 -3.71
CA CYS A 50 9.85 3.70 -3.38
C CYS A 50 11.02 3.84 -4.36
N MET A 51 12.23 3.76 -3.81
CA MET A 51 13.50 3.69 -4.53
C MET A 51 14.26 2.43 -4.10
N ILE A 52 15.02 1.86 -5.02
CA ILE A 52 15.83 0.66 -4.79
C ILE A 52 17.30 1.04 -4.94
N SER A 53 18.12 0.82 -3.91
CA SER A 53 19.57 1.03 -4.00
C SER A 53 20.22 -0.08 -4.82
N GLY A 54 21.46 0.14 -5.29
CA GLY A 54 22.20 -0.89 -6.05
C GLY A 54 22.34 -2.21 -5.27
N ARG A 55 22.68 -2.11 -3.98
CA ARG A 55 22.74 -3.27 -3.06
C ARG A 55 21.36 -3.91 -2.85
N GLY A 56 20.33 -3.10 -2.59
CA GLY A 56 18.96 -3.59 -2.44
C GLY A 56 18.48 -4.40 -3.65
N TRP A 57 18.77 -3.90 -4.86
CA TRP A 57 18.43 -4.58 -6.10
C TRP A 57 19.19 -5.90 -6.29
N ARG A 58 20.50 -5.93 -6.00
CA ARG A 58 21.30 -7.17 -6.06
C ARG A 58 20.72 -8.24 -5.14
N ASN A 59 20.37 -7.87 -3.92
CA ASN A 59 19.80 -8.79 -2.93
C ASN A 59 18.39 -9.28 -3.32
N ILE A 60 17.51 -8.38 -3.78
CA ILE A 60 16.18 -8.74 -4.31
C ILE A 60 16.32 -9.78 -5.43
N ARG A 61 17.21 -9.53 -6.40
CA ARG A 61 17.47 -10.45 -7.50
C ARG A 61 18.03 -11.78 -7.02
N GLN A 62 18.87 -11.78 -5.99
CA GLN A 62 19.45 -13.00 -5.44
C GLN A 62 18.38 -13.86 -4.77
N THR A 63 17.47 -13.28 -3.98
CA THR A 63 16.30 -13.99 -3.45
C THR A 63 15.45 -14.55 -4.59
N ALA A 64 15.14 -13.74 -5.60
CA ALA A 64 14.34 -14.14 -6.77
C ALA A 64 14.94 -15.30 -7.58
N LYS A 65 16.28 -15.44 -7.59
CA LYS A 65 16.99 -16.56 -8.22
C LYS A 65 16.99 -17.82 -7.36
N ARG A 66 17.23 -17.68 -6.05
CA ARG A 66 17.30 -18.80 -5.09
C ARG A 66 15.93 -19.42 -4.82
N SER A 67 14.90 -18.58 -4.76
CA SER A 67 13.59 -18.94 -4.24
C SER A 67 12.51 -18.82 -5.31
N THR A 68 12.48 -19.80 -6.23
CA THR A 68 11.56 -19.80 -7.38
C THR A 68 10.25 -20.53 -7.12
N ILE A 69 10.16 -21.28 -6.01
CA ILE A 69 8.98 -22.07 -5.63
C ILE A 69 7.87 -21.22 -5.02
N PHE A 70 8.22 -20.05 -4.44
CA PHE A 70 7.25 -19.16 -3.81
C PHE A 70 6.77 -18.10 -4.82
N PRO A 71 5.46 -18.03 -5.10
CA PRO A 71 4.89 -17.07 -6.04
C PRO A 71 4.98 -15.61 -5.59
N TYR A 72 5.23 -15.32 -4.31
CA TYR A 72 5.35 -13.96 -3.78
C TYR A 72 6.65 -13.75 -3.04
N HIS A 73 7.31 -12.63 -3.30
CA HIS A 73 8.47 -12.18 -2.52
C HIS A 73 8.08 -10.91 -1.78
N ILE A 74 8.10 -10.95 -0.46
CA ILE A 74 7.81 -9.80 0.40
C ILE A 74 9.11 -9.02 0.56
N VAL A 75 9.13 -7.79 0.04
CA VAL A 75 10.31 -6.93 0.04
C VAL A 75 10.17 -5.91 1.15
N PRO A 76 10.97 -6.00 2.22
CA PRO A 76 10.94 -5.02 3.30
C PRO A 76 11.09 -3.59 2.81
N MET A 77 10.38 -2.67 3.45
CA MET A 77 10.43 -1.24 3.16
C MET A 77 10.96 -0.49 4.37
N HIS A 78 11.86 0.46 4.12
CA HIS A 78 12.34 1.41 5.12
C HIS A 78 11.95 2.83 4.72
N ARG A 79 11.36 3.58 5.66
CA ARG A 79 10.97 4.98 5.46
C ARG A 79 12.15 5.87 5.82
N LEU A 80 12.61 6.65 4.86
CA LEU A 80 13.79 7.49 5.01
C LEU A 80 13.42 8.84 5.63
N THR A 81 14.32 9.35 6.46
CA THR A 81 14.34 10.74 6.92
C THR A 81 15.39 11.57 6.19
N ASP A 82 16.30 10.90 5.49
CA ASP A 82 17.33 11.47 4.63
C ASP A 82 17.42 10.61 3.37
N ASN A 83 17.32 11.24 2.19
CA ASN A 83 17.33 10.53 0.92
C ASN A 83 18.74 10.10 0.49
N ASP A 84 19.78 10.80 0.94
CA ASP A 84 21.17 10.48 0.57
C ASP A 84 21.61 9.13 1.14
N SER A 85 20.95 8.68 2.21
CA SER A 85 21.08 7.33 2.76
C SER A 85 20.79 6.21 1.74
N MET A 86 20.08 6.48 0.63
CA MET A 86 19.89 5.50 -0.46
C MET A 86 21.16 5.22 -1.27
N LEU A 87 22.11 6.15 -1.24
CA LEU A 87 23.38 6.06 -1.97
C LEU A 87 24.46 5.36 -1.14
N ASP A 88 24.27 5.26 0.18
CA ASP A 88 25.18 4.56 1.08
C ASP A 88 24.99 3.04 0.98
N GLU A 89 26.01 2.34 0.45
CA GLU A 89 26.00 0.88 0.35
C GLU A 89 26.08 0.17 1.72
N GLN A 90 26.52 0.86 2.77
CA GLN A 90 26.65 0.33 4.13
C GLN A 90 25.35 0.49 4.95
N PHE A 91 24.43 1.35 4.49
CA PHE A 91 23.17 1.59 5.16
C PHE A 91 22.38 0.29 5.37
N SER A 92 21.90 0.11 6.60
CA SER A 92 21.13 -1.07 7.00
C SER A 92 19.70 -0.64 7.37
N PRO A 93 18.69 -1.07 6.61
CA PRO A 93 17.31 -0.68 6.86
C PRO A 93 16.74 -1.33 8.11
N VAL A 94 15.93 -0.58 8.86
CA VAL A 94 15.06 -1.15 9.89
C VAL A 94 13.71 -1.48 9.24
N SER A 95 13.33 -2.76 9.28
CA SER A 95 12.11 -3.26 8.63
C SER A 95 10.97 -3.33 9.64
N GLY A 96 10.10 -2.31 9.65
CA GLY A 96 8.90 -2.29 10.52
C GLY A 96 7.65 -1.70 9.86
N GLU A 97 7.77 -1.23 8.62
CA GLU A 97 6.66 -0.65 7.85
C GLU A 97 6.01 -1.69 6.92
N GLU A 98 4.88 -1.33 6.32
CA GLU A 98 4.20 -2.14 5.31
C GLU A 98 5.15 -2.45 4.13
N PRO A 99 5.52 -3.72 3.89
CA PRO A 99 6.46 -4.08 2.84
C PRO A 99 5.88 -3.89 1.44
N GLN A 100 6.73 -4.02 0.43
CA GLN A 100 6.30 -4.18 -0.96
C GLN A 100 6.17 -5.67 -1.32
N ILE A 101 5.49 -5.98 -2.42
CA ILE A 101 5.23 -7.35 -2.85
C ILE A 101 5.66 -7.51 -4.31
N MET A 102 6.49 -8.52 -4.56
CA MET A 102 6.77 -8.99 -5.93
C MET A 102 5.92 -10.21 -6.24
N PHE A 103 5.49 -10.30 -7.49
CA PHE A 103 4.61 -11.36 -7.97
C PHE A 103 5.34 -12.17 -9.04
N HIS A 104 5.35 -13.49 -8.89
CA HIS A 104 5.71 -14.37 -9.99
C HIS A 104 4.62 -14.29 -11.07
N LYS A 105 4.98 -14.41 -12.34
CA LYS A 105 3.98 -14.30 -13.44
C LYS A 105 2.84 -15.33 -13.38
N LEU A 106 3.05 -16.43 -12.65
CA LEU A 106 2.06 -17.51 -12.45
C LEU A 106 1.32 -17.41 -11.10
N SER A 107 1.56 -16.35 -10.31
CA SER A 107 0.83 -16.13 -9.06
C SER A 107 -0.66 -15.93 -9.33
N GLY A 108 -1.54 -16.38 -8.42
CA GLY A 108 -2.99 -16.26 -8.58
C GLY A 108 -3.56 -14.95 -8.04
N GLU A 109 -2.99 -14.45 -6.95
CA GLU A 109 -3.55 -13.33 -6.19
C GLU A 109 -3.43 -11.98 -6.91
N ARG A 110 -4.33 -11.09 -6.50
CA ARG A 110 -4.50 -9.72 -7.00
C ARG A 110 -4.87 -8.80 -5.85
N PHE A 111 -4.71 -7.49 -6.06
CA PHE A 111 -5.27 -6.49 -5.15
C PHE A 111 -6.79 -6.46 -5.32
N ASP A 112 -7.55 -6.37 -4.22
CA ASP A 112 -9.02 -6.35 -4.29
C ASP A 112 -9.53 -5.03 -4.90
N PRO A 113 -10.17 -5.04 -6.08
CA PRO A 113 -10.63 -3.82 -6.74
C PRO A 113 -11.76 -3.10 -5.99
N ARG A 114 -12.36 -3.72 -4.97
CA ARG A 114 -13.44 -3.13 -4.17
C ARG A 114 -12.91 -2.22 -3.06
N LEU A 115 -11.64 -2.37 -2.67
CA LEU A 115 -11.03 -1.59 -1.59
C LEU A 115 -10.52 -0.25 -2.12
N PRO A 116 -11.03 0.88 -1.62
CA PRO A 116 -10.60 2.19 -2.08
C PRO A 116 -9.21 2.56 -1.53
N TYR A 117 -8.55 3.51 -2.21
CA TYR A 117 -7.41 4.20 -1.63
C TYR A 117 -7.81 4.81 -0.28
N GLY A 118 -6.95 4.68 0.72
CA GLY A 118 -7.28 5.05 2.10
C GLY A 118 -7.61 3.86 3.01
N ARG A 119 -8.07 2.73 2.46
CA ARG A 119 -8.48 1.56 3.26
C ARG A 119 -7.49 0.40 3.23
N SER A 120 -6.20 0.74 3.31
CA SER A 120 -5.06 -0.17 3.39
C SER A 120 -5.11 -1.41 2.47
N PRO A 121 -5.36 -1.24 1.16
CA PRO A 121 -5.57 -2.38 0.27
C PRO A 121 -4.36 -3.30 0.08
N LYS A 122 -3.13 -2.83 0.35
CA LYS A 122 -1.93 -3.68 0.28
C LYS A 122 -1.79 -4.54 1.54
N ALA A 123 -2.05 -3.98 2.73
CA ALA A 123 -2.16 -4.76 3.96
C ALA A 123 -3.20 -5.88 3.83
N GLU A 124 -4.34 -5.64 3.19
CA GLU A 124 -5.35 -6.68 2.96
C GLU A 124 -4.77 -7.88 2.19
N LEU A 125 -4.01 -7.65 1.12
CA LEU A 125 -3.36 -8.72 0.38
C LEU A 125 -2.26 -9.41 1.22
N LEU A 126 -1.51 -8.66 2.02
CA LEU A 126 -0.51 -9.22 2.95
C LEU A 126 -1.17 -10.16 3.96
N MET A 127 -2.31 -9.78 4.53
CA MET A 127 -3.12 -10.61 5.43
C MET A 127 -3.60 -11.89 4.75
N ARG A 128 -4.15 -11.78 3.53
CA ARG A 128 -4.60 -12.95 2.76
C ARG A 128 -3.48 -13.95 2.46
N LEU A 129 -2.28 -13.45 2.20
CA LEU A 129 -1.07 -14.26 2.00
C LEU A 129 -0.50 -14.84 3.31
N GLY A 130 -0.98 -14.39 4.47
CA GLY A 130 -0.48 -14.83 5.78
C GLY A 130 0.77 -14.08 6.26
N VAL A 131 1.09 -12.93 5.68
CA VAL A 131 2.21 -12.09 6.11
C VAL A 131 1.80 -11.36 7.39
N ARG A 132 2.57 -11.56 8.46
CA ARG A 132 2.36 -10.93 9.77
C ARG A 132 2.83 -9.48 9.77
N GLY A 133 2.14 -8.62 10.51
CA GLY A 133 2.51 -7.22 10.63
C GLY A 133 1.54 -6.40 11.48
N PRO A 134 1.73 -5.07 11.57
CA PRO A 134 0.89 -4.20 12.39
C PRO A 134 -0.61 -4.26 12.03
N TRP A 135 -0.93 -4.64 10.79
CA TRP A 135 -2.30 -4.80 10.30
C TRP A 135 -3.07 -5.95 10.95
N ASP A 136 -2.40 -6.90 11.60
CA ASP A 136 -3.04 -7.98 12.36
C ASP A 136 -3.87 -7.45 13.55
N HIS A 137 -3.66 -6.19 13.94
CA HIS A 137 -4.33 -5.54 15.07
C HIS A 137 -5.21 -4.36 14.65
N TRP A 138 -5.42 -4.16 13.34
CA TRP A 138 -6.26 -3.06 12.87
C TRP A 138 -7.73 -3.40 13.02
N GLU A 139 -8.47 -2.49 13.63
CA GLU A 139 -9.92 -2.56 13.70
C GLU A 139 -10.53 -2.25 12.33
N VAL A 140 -11.55 -3.03 11.97
CA VAL A 140 -12.35 -2.80 10.77
C VAL A 140 -13.60 -2.06 11.21
N ASP A 141 -13.84 -0.89 10.63
CA ASP A 141 -15.06 -0.14 10.93
C ASP A 141 -16.31 -0.96 10.51
N PRO A 142 -17.44 -0.89 11.25
CA PRO A 142 -18.64 -1.68 10.94
C PRO A 142 -19.25 -1.47 9.55
N TRP A 143 -18.95 -0.33 8.92
CA TRP A 143 -19.43 0.07 7.59
C TRP A 143 -18.43 -0.22 6.46
N ASP A 144 -17.29 -0.84 6.79
CA ASP A 144 -16.29 -1.22 5.80
C ASP A 144 -16.50 -2.62 5.23
N ILE A 145 -15.78 -2.86 4.12
CA ILE A 145 -15.72 -4.17 3.51
C ILE A 145 -14.94 -5.07 4.50
N PRO A 146 -15.54 -6.19 4.95
CA PRO A 146 -14.85 -7.11 5.84
C PRO A 146 -13.62 -7.69 5.13
N PRO A 147 -12.51 -7.91 5.85
CA PRO A 147 -11.32 -8.51 5.28
C PRO A 147 -11.67 -9.87 4.70
N ALA A 148 -11.17 -10.15 3.50
CA ALA A 148 -11.36 -11.46 2.89
C ALA A 148 -10.60 -12.52 3.71
N PRO A 149 -11.10 -13.77 3.75
CA PRO A 149 -10.40 -14.87 4.41
C PRO A 149 -9.06 -15.17 3.71
N SER A 150 -8.27 -16.09 4.29
CA SER A 150 -7.03 -16.57 3.68
C SER A 150 -7.24 -17.03 2.24
N CYS A 151 -6.23 -16.79 1.41
CA CYS A 151 -6.27 -17.14 0.00
C CYS A 151 -5.66 -18.52 -0.29
N ALA A 152 -5.82 -19.03 -1.52
CA ALA A 152 -5.24 -20.31 -1.93
C ALA A 152 -3.70 -20.32 -1.84
N ASP A 153 -3.09 -19.13 -1.92
CA ASP A 153 -1.65 -18.93 -1.79
C ASP A 153 -1.19 -18.57 -0.37
N TRP A 154 -2.02 -18.79 0.66
CA TRP A 154 -1.63 -18.54 2.04
C TRP A 154 -0.32 -19.24 2.40
N GLY A 155 0.61 -18.50 3.02
CA GLY A 155 1.93 -18.99 3.39
C GLY A 155 2.88 -19.21 2.20
N ARG A 156 2.45 -19.00 0.96
CA ARG A 156 3.27 -19.22 -0.25
C ARG A 156 4.12 -17.99 -0.61
N PHE A 157 4.86 -17.47 0.36
CA PHE A 157 5.74 -16.33 0.17
C PHE A 157 7.12 -16.55 0.80
N VAL A 158 8.09 -15.73 0.38
CA VAL A 158 9.41 -15.63 1.03
C VAL A 158 9.74 -14.18 1.33
N MET A 159 10.47 -13.94 2.42
CA MET A 159 11.02 -12.61 2.72
C MET A 159 12.26 -12.36 1.84
N SER A 160 12.32 -11.20 1.21
CA SER A 160 13.50 -10.79 0.45
C SER A 160 14.65 -10.38 1.36
N GLU A 161 15.87 -10.75 0.97
CA GLU A 161 17.12 -10.26 1.60
C GLU A 161 17.45 -8.81 1.17
N GLY A 162 16.78 -8.30 0.15
CA GLY A 162 16.87 -6.91 -0.27
C GLY A 162 15.66 -6.11 0.19
N TRP A 163 15.73 -4.80 0.04
CA TRP A 163 14.77 -3.86 0.59
C TRP A 163 14.55 -2.69 -0.37
N VAL A 164 13.51 -1.90 -0.08
CA VAL A 164 13.26 -0.63 -0.77
C VAL A 164 13.20 0.52 0.22
N GLY A 165 13.73 1.67 -0.16
CA GLY A 165 13.59 2.91 0.59
C GLY A 165 12.33 3.65 0.13
N ARG A 166 11.45 4.02 1.04
CA ARG A 166 10.44 5.03 0.77
C ARG A 166 11.06 6.40 1.01
N LEU A 167 11.14 7.20 -0.06
CA LEU A 167 11.79 8.51 -0.03
C LEU A 167 11.10 9.45 0.97
N TYR A 168 11.93 10.27 1.61
CA TYR A 168 11.52 11.32 2.52
C TYR A 168 10.68 12.35 1.77
N SER A 169 9.47 12.62 2.28
CA SER A 169 8.55 13.60 1.70
C SER A 169 8.94 15.07 1.94
N GLY A 170 9.97 15.33 2.76
CA GLY A 170 10.29 16.68 3.24
C GLY A 170 9.50 17.11 4.48
N ASN A 171 8.57 16.28 4.98
CA ASN A 171 7.77 16.58 6.17
C ASN A 171 8.11 15.68 7.37
N ALA A 172 9.08 16.10 8.18
CA ALA A 172 9.59 15.34 9.33
C ALA A 172 8.50 14.91 10.33
N THR A 173 7.45 15.73 10.51
CA THR A 173 6.34 15.44 11.44
C THR A 173 5.52 14.22 11.02
N GLN A 174 5.54 13.89 9.73
CA GLN A 174 4.88 12.71 9.18
C GLN A 174 5.79 11.49 9.13
N GLU A 175 7.11 11.64 9.26
CA GLU A 175 8.04 10.52 9.21
C GLU A 175 8.44 10.01 10.60
N THR A 176 8.49 10.88 11.61
CA THR A 176 9.01 10.54 12.94
C THR A 176 7.98 10.71 14.07
N GLY A 177 8.13 9.90 15.12
CA GLY A 177 7.34 9.97 16.35
C GLY A 177 6.17 8.99 16.46
N ARG A 178 5.73 8.74 17.70
CA ARG A 178 4.72 7.71 18.07
C ARG A 178 3.35 7.89 17.39
N LYS A 179 3.00 9.12 16.96
CA LYS A 179 1.73 9.44 16.29
C LYS A 179 1.88 9.70 14.78
N SER A 180 3.05 9.46 14.21
CA SER A 180 3.33 9.75 12.79
C SER A 180 2.38 8.98 11.85
N SER A 181 2.14 7.70 12.10
CA SER A 181 1.19 6.87 11.34
C SER A 181 -0.24 7.41 11.38
N VAL A 182 -0.70 7.85 12.55
CA VAL A 182 -2.03 8.45 12.74
C VAL A 182 -2.17 9.76 11.98
N ARG A 183 -1.15 10.63 12.04
CA ARG A 183 -1.12 11.90 11.28
C ARG A 183 -1.12 11.65 9.77
N ARG A 184 -0.33 10.68 9.29
CA ARG A 184 -0.32 10.30 7.86
C ARG A 184 -1.69 9.82 7.39
N MET A 185 -2.37 9.02 8.21
CA MET A 185 -3.71 8.55 7.89
C MET A 185 -4.70 9.71 7.82
N ALA A 186 -4.71 10.59 8.81
CA ALA A 186 -5.61 11.76 8.83
C ALA A 186 -5.37 12.70 7.64
N ASN A 187 -4.10 13.03 7.33
CA ASN A 187 -3.76 13.88 6.19
C ASN A 187 -4.15 13.25 4.84
N ARG A 188 -4.00 11.93 4.71
CA ARG A 188 -4.44 11.21 3.52
C ARG A 188 -5.96 11.25 3.39
N ASP A 189 -6.68 11.02 4.47
CA ASP A 189 -8.14 11.00 4.47
C ASP A 189 -8.69 12.40 4.11
N ASP A 190 -8.13 13.47 4.68
CA ASP A 190 -8.40 14.87 4.30
C ASP A 190 -8.08 15.15 2.82
N GLY A 191 -6.91 14.71 2.34
CA GLY A 191 -6.53 14.86 0.93
C GLY A 191 -7.47 14.15 -0.04
N ILE A 192 -7.98 12.96 0.32
CA ILE A 192 -8.98 12.25 -0.49
C ILE A 192 -10.29 13.04 -0.52
N LEU A 193 -10.78 13.49 0.64
CA LEU A 193 -12.03 14.25 0.73
C LEU A 193 -11.97 15.53 -0.11
N ARG A 194 -10.87 16.30 0.01
CA ARG A 194 -10.66 17.51 -0.80
C ARG A 194 -10.62 17.21 -2.29
N ALA A 195 -9.89 16.17 -2.71
CA ALA A 195 -9.83 15.80 -4.13
C ALA A 195 -11.21 15.41 -4.69
N ILE A 196 -12.04 14.73 -3.91
CA ILE A 196 -13.42 14.39 -4.32
C ILE A 196 -14.29 15.65 -4.36
N ALA A 197 -14.21 16.52 -3.36
CA ALA A 197 -14.96 17.78 -3.33
C ALA A 197 -14.63 18.68 -4.53
N GLU A 198 -13.35 18.81 -4.88
CA GLU A 198 -12.90 19.56 -6.06
C GLU A 198 -13.43 18.95 -7.38
N LEU A 199 -13.47 17.62 -7.48
CA LEU A 199 -14.05 16.95 -8.65
C LEU A 199 -15.58 17.16 -8.70
N ASP A 200 -16.25 17.09 -7.56
CA ASP A 200 -17.70 17.30 -7.47
C ASP A 200 -18.09 18.73 -7.85
N GLU A 201 -17.34 19.73 -7.39
CA GLU A 201 -17.53 21.13 -7.80
C GLU A 201 -17.30 21.30 -9.31
N ARG A 202 -16.21 20.73 -9.82
CA ARG A 202 -15.83 20.86 -11.24
C ARG A 202 -16.86 20.24 -12.20
N TYR A 203 -17.49 19.14 -11.80
CA TYR A 203 -18.38 18.37 -12.67
C TYR A 203 -19.86 18.41 -12.25
N GLY A 204 -20.21 19.16 -11.20
CA GLY A 204 -21.58 19.32 -10.72
C GLY A 204 -22.18 18.04 -10.13
N SER A 205 -21.36 17.22 -9.44
CA SER A 205 -21.76 15.93 -8.87
C SER A 205 -21.82 15.92 -7.34
N THR A 206 -22.02 17.08 -6.71
CA THR A 206 -22.09 17.24 -5.25
C THR A 206 -23.19 16.38 -4.63
N ASP A 207 -22.87 15.65 -3.56
CA ASP A 207 -23.84 14.89 -2.79
C ASP A 207 -24.51 15.82 -1.77
N SER A 208 -25.71 16.34 -2.07
CA SER A 208 -26.42 17.28 -1.18
C SER A 208 -26.72 16.73 0.23
N GLU A 209 -26.66 15.40 0.40
CA GLU A 209 -26.88 14.71 1.67
C GLU A 209 -25.61 14.57 2.52
N LEU A 210 -24.44 14.73 1.90
CA LEU A 210 -23.15 14.74 2.57
C LEU A 210 -22.65 16.19 2.53
N ASN A 211 -22.92 16.96 3.60
CA ASN A 211 -22.33 18.29 3.76
C ASN A 211 -20.81 18.15 3.96
N ILE A 212 -20.07 17.97 2.86
CA ILE A 212 -18.61 17.84 2.79
C ILE A 212 -18.02 19.16 2.32
#